data_AF-A0A7G8J3H1-F1
#
_entry.id   AF-A0A7G8J3H1-F1
#
_cell.length_a   1.000
_cell.length_b   1.000
_cell.length_c   1.000
_cell.angle_alpha   90.00
_cell.angle_beta   90.00
_cell.angle_gamma   90.00
#
_symmetry.space_group_name_H-M   'P 1'
#
loop_
_entity.id
_entity.type
_entity.pdbx_description
1 polymer ?
#
loop_
_entity_poly.entity_id
_entity_poly.type
_entity_poly.pdbx_seq_one_letter_code
_entity_poly.pdbx_strand_id
1 'polypeptide(L)'
;MMIYYLIFCSLLIPVNLWAAITPHLHSEISMQILHAFSTLILLPLLASLWRQRKHLNQIVAFILSIFLCVMVVINTWIAFMGMGVRNGWIDHLFLALAAASVEAYFLFIPAPATEKA
;
A
#
# COMPACT_ATOMS: atom_id res chain seq x y z
N MET A 1 6.80 -16.66 -4.93
CA MET A 1 6.98 -15.18 -4.95
C MET A 1 5.82 -14.40 -4.33
N MET A 2 4.55 -14.79 -4.53
CA MET A 2 3.39 -14.08 -3.96
C MET A 2 3.31 -14.12 -2.42
N ILE A 3 3.68 -15.25 -1.80
CA ILE A 3 3.69 -15.39 -0.33
C ILE A 3 4.67 -14.40 0.33
N TYR A 4 5.90 -14.26 -0.19
CA TYR A 4 6.86 -13.29 0.35
C TYR A 4 6.34 -11.87 0.24
N TYR A 5 5.73 -11.51 -0.89
CA TYR A 5 5.11 -10.20 -1.08
C TYR A 5 4.02 -9.92 -0.04
N LEU A 6 3.14 -10.90 0.23
CA LEU A 6 2.11 -10.76 1.26
C LEU A 6 2.70 -10.65 2.67
N ILE A 7 3.73 -11.43 2.99
CA ILE A 7 4.44 -11.31 4.28
C ILE A 7 5.02 -9.90 4.43
N PHE A 8 5.61 -9.33 3.38
CA PHE A 8 6.11 -7.95 3.41
C PHE A 8 4.97 -6.93 3.57
N CYS A 9 3.82 -7.11 2.91
CA CYS A 9 2.63 -6.30 3.16
C CYS A 9 2.17 -6.41 4.63
N SER A 10 2.16 -7.61 5.20
CA SER A 10 1.75 -7.86 6.59
C SER A 10 2.64 -7.14 7.58
N LEU A 11 3.94 -7.03 7.28
CA LEU A 11 4.89 -6.31 8.13
C LEU A 11 4.74 -4.79 8.00
N LEU A 12 4.32 -4.28 6.85
CA LEU A 12 4.09 -2.83 6.67
C LEU A 12 2.87 -2.32 7.42
N ILE A 13 1.85 -3.15 7.67
CA ILE A 13 0.66 -2.75 8.45
C ILE A 13 1.05 -2.32 9.88
N PRO A 14 1.67 -3.17 10.73
CA PRO A 14 2.03 -2.81 12.09
C PRO A 14 3.13 -1.75 12.12
N VAL A 15 4.06 -1.72 11.16
CA VAL A 15 5.12 -0.70 11.12
C VAL A 15 4.53 0.69 10.83
N ASN A 16 3.60 0.81 9.89
CA ASN A 16 2.92 2.08 9.64
C ASN A 16 1.98 2.47 10.79
N LEU A 17 1.25 1.51 11.40
CA LEU A 17 0.45 1.81 12.60
C LEU A 17 1.32 2.29 13.77
N TRP A 18 2.48 1.67 13.96
CA TRP A 18 3.45 2.10 14.98
C TRP A 18 3.95 3.51 14.71
N ALA A 19 4.33 3.81 13.45
CA ALA A 19 4.74 5.14 13.03
C ALA A 19 3.65 6.20 13.23
N ALA A 20 2.38 5.84 13.03
CA ALA A 20 1.25 6.73 13.29
C ALA A 20 1.08 7.06 14.78
N ILE A 21 1.29 6.08 15.66
CA ILE A 21 1.09 6.24 17.12
C ILE A 21 2.30 6.91 17.80
N THR A 22 3.50 6.76 17.24
CA THR A 22 4.76 7.22 17.87
C THR A 22 5.53 8.26 17.03
N PRO A 23 4.91 9.38 16.62
CA PRO A 23 5.50 10.31 15.63
C PRO A 23 6.80 10.99 16.07
N HIS A 24 7.12 11.00 17.37
CA HIS A 24 8.31 11.68 17.91
C HIS A 24 9.53 10.77 18.09
N LEU A 25 9.43 9.48 17.80
CA LEU A 25 10.49 8.49 18.06
C LEU A 25 11.27 8.05 16.81
N HIS A 26 10.92 8.59 15.63
CA HIS A 26 11.48 8.16 14.36
C HIS A 26 12.40 9.23 13.76
N SER A 27 13.46 8.79 13.07
CA SER A 27 14.34 9.67 12.32
C SER A 27 13.76 10.00 10.95
N GLU A 28 14.07 11.17 10.39
CA GLU A 28 13.62 11.55 9.04
C GLU A 28 14.03 10.50 7.98
N ILE A 29 15.23 9.94 8.09
CA ILE A 29 15.74 8.92 7.17
C ILE A 29 14.91 7.63 7.26
N SER A 30 14.61 7.15 8.47
CA SER A 30 13.77 5.96 8.64
C SER A 30 12.37 6.15 8.07
N MET A 31 11.82 7.37 8.15
CA MET A 31 10.51 7.70 7.59
C MET A 31 10.55 7.69 6.06
N GLN A 32 11.55 8.36 5.46
CA GLN A 32 11.74 8.33 4.00
C GLN A 32 11.87 6.90 3.46
N ILE A 33 12.66 6.06 4.13
CA ILE A 33 12.82 4.64 3.78
C ILE A 33 11.49 3.90 3.89
N LEU A 34 10.74 4.06 4.99
CA LEU A 34 9.44 3.41 5.18
C LEU A 34 8.45 3.78 4.07
N HIS A 35 8.37 5.07 3.70
CA HIS A 35 7.52 5.55 2.61
C HIS A 35 7.98 5.02 1.25
N ALA A 36 9.29 4.94 1.00
CA ALA A 36 9.84 4.38 -0.23
C ALA A 36 9.48 2.90 -0.39
N PHE A 37 9.73 2.08 0.64
CA PHE A 37 9.39 0.66 0.63
C PHE A 37 7.89 0.42 0.50
N SER A 38 7.08 1.22 1.21
CA SER A 38 5.64 1.10 1.10
C SER A 38 5.14 1.47 -0.30
N THR A 39 5.71 2.50 -0.94
CA THR A 39 5.40 2.87 -2.33
C THR A 39 5.72 1.73 -3.30
N LEU A 40 6.90 1.11 -3.17
CA LEU A 40 7.32 -0.01 -4.02
C LEU A 40 6.35 -1.20 -3.93
N ILE A 41 5.82 -1.46 -2.74
CA ILE A 41 4.85 -2.53 -2.51
C ILE A 41 3.46 -2.17 -3.04
N LEU A 42 3.08 -0.90 -3.13
CA LEU A 42 1.78 -0.50 -3.68
C LEU A 42 1.72 -0.56 -5.23
N LEU A 43 2.86 -0.42 -5.91
CA LEU A 43 2.92 -0.40 -7.38
C LEU A 43 2.38 -1.69 -8.05
N PRO A 44 2.74 -2.92 -7.61
CA PRO A 44 2.18 -4.15 -8.17
C PRO A 44 0.66 -4.27 -8.00
N LEU A 45 0.10 -3.78 -6.88
CA LEU A 45 -1.34 -3.76 -6.67
C LEU A 45 -2.03 -2.81 -7.67
N LEU A 46 -1.51 -1.60 -7.83
CA LEU A 46 -2.06 -0.62 -8.77
C LEU A 46 -2.03 -1.17 -10.21
N ALA A 47 -0.93 -1.85 -10.59
CA ALA A 47 -0.83 -2.52 -11.88
C ALA A 47 -1.84 -3.68 -12.03
N SER A 48 -2.04 -4.48 -10.97
CA SER A 48 -3.01 -5.59 -10.98
C SER A 48 -4.45 -5.10 -11.11
N LEU A 49 -4.83 -4.07 -10.32
CA LEU A 49 -6.15 -3.44 -10.40
C LEU A 49 -6.40 -2.86 -11.79
N TRP A 50 -5.40 -2.20 -12.39
CA TRP A 50 -5.52 -1.66 -13.74
C TRP A 50 -5.78 -2.77 -14.78
N ARG A 51 -5.06 -3.89 -14.68
CA ARG A 51 -5.17 -5.03 -15.60
C ARG A 51 -6.47 -5.81 -15.42
N GLN A 52 -6.92 -5.99 -14.18
CA GLN A 52 -8.09 -6.80 -13.83
C GLN A 52 -9.36 -5.98 -13.57
N ARG A 53 -9.36 -4.69 -13.92
CA ARG A 53 -10.50 -3.77 -13.70
C ARG A 53 -11.85 -4.26 -14.24
N LYS A 54 -11.85 -5.16 -15.22
CA LYS A 54 -13.07 -5.74 -15.81
C LYS A 54 -13.69 -6.87 -14.98
N HIS A 55 -12.93 -7.49 -14.08
CA HIS A 55 -13.37 -8.61 -13.22
C HIS A 55 -13.79 -8.17 -11.82
N LEU A 56 -13.48 -6.93 -11.44
CA LEU A 56 -13.86 -6.35 -10.17
C LEU A 56 -15.09 -5.46 -10.35
N ASN A 57 -15.84 -5.24 -9.28
CA ASN A 57 -16.88 -4.22 -9.26
C ASN A 57 -16.26 -2.88 -9.67
N GLN A 58 -16.75 -2.30 -10.78
CA GLN A 58 -16.18 -1.11 -11.41
C GLN A 58 -16.06 0.06 -10.44
N ILE A 59 -17.02 0.21 -9.53
CA ILE A 59 -17.02 1.28 -8.51
C ILE A 59 -15.88 1.05 -7.51
N VAL A 60 -15.75 -0.17 -6.99
CA VAL A 60 -14.72 -0.53 -6.00
C VAL A 60 -13.33 -0.41 -6.63
N ALA A 61 -13.15 -0.90 -7.85
CA ALA A 61 -11.89 -0.79 -8.58
C ALA A 61 -11.51 0.67 -8.85
N PHE A 62 -12.48 1.52 -9.18
CA PHE A 62 -12.26 2.95 -9.40
C PHE A 62 -11.80 3.67 -8.12
N ILE A 63 -12.53 3.47 -7.01
CA ILE A 63 -12.19 4.07 -5.71
C ILE A 63 -10.79 3.61 -5.24
N LEU A 64 -10.52 2.31 -5.29
CA LEU A 64 -9.21 1.76 -4.91
C LEU A 64 -8.08 2.28 -5.80
N SER A 65 -8.31 2.41 -7.11
CA SER A 65 -7.30 2.92 -8.04
C SER A 65 -6.96 4.39 -7.75
N ILE A 66 -7.96 5.23 -7.49
CA ILE A 66 -7.73 6.63 -7.11
C ILE A 66 -6.96 6.70 -5.79
N PHE A 67 -7.43 5.96 -4.78
CA PHE A 67 -6.79 5.91 -3.47
C PHE A 67 -5.32 5.52 -3.59
N LEU A 68 -5.01 4.41 -4.27
CA LEU A 68 -3.64 3.94 -4.45
C LEU A 68 -2.78 4.91 -5.27
N CYS A 69 -3.35 5.55 -6.30
CA CYS A 69 -2.64 6.55 -7.09
C CYS A 69 -2.22 7.74 -6.22
N VAL A 70 -3.14 8.27 -5.41
CA VAL A 70 -2.86 9.35 -4.44
C VAL A 70 -1.78 8.90 -3.46
N MET A 71 -1.90 7.69 -2.90
CA MET A 71 -0.91 7.15 -1.97
C MET A 71 0.47 7.01 -2.60
N VAL A 72 0.57 6.54 -3.84
CA VAL A 72 1.86 6.41 -4.55
C VAL A 72 2.50 7.79 -4.76
N VAL A 73 1.74 8.78 -5.22
CA VAL A 73 2.26 10.13 -5.49
C VAL A 73 2.74 10.80 -4.20
N ILE A 74 1.90 10.81 -3.17
CA ILE A 74 2.22 11.44 -1.88
C ILE A 74 3.41 10.73 -1.21
N ASN A 75 3.42 9.40 -1.17
CA ASN A 75 4.52 8.67 -0.54
C ASN A 75 5.83 8.77 -1.32
N THR A 76 5.77 8.88 -2.66
CA THR A 76 6.96 9.17 -3.45
C THR A 76 7.54 10.53 -3.08
N TRP A 77 6.68 11.55 -2.97
CA TRP A 77 7.12 12.88 -2.56
C TRP A 77 7.77 12.86 -1.16
N ILE A 78 7.11 12.21 -0.19
CA ILE A 78 7.62 12.08 1.19
C ILE A 78 8.94 11.30 1.22
N ALA A 79 9.09 10.26 0.39
CA ALA A 79 10.32 9.49 0.30
C ALA A 79 11.53 10.34 -0.15
N PHE A 80 11.32 11.37 -0.98
CA PHE A 80 12.40 12.25 -1.45
C PHE A 80 12.58 13.51 -0.61
N MET A 81 11.50 14.10 -0.11
CA MET A 81 11.51 15.39 0.58
C MET A 81 11.39 15.29 2.11
N GLY A 82 11.10 14.11 2.65
CA GLY A 82 10.73 13.93 4.06
C GLY A 82 9.26 14.22 4.32
N MET A 83 8.79 13.90 5.53
CA MET A 83 7.37 13.98 5.86
C MET A 83 6.85 15.42 5.88
N GLY A 84 7.67 16.41 6.26
CA GLY A 84 7.44 17.86 6.07
C GLY A 84 6.12 18.46 6.59
N VAL A 85 5.21 17.64 7.11
CA VAL A 85 3.80 17.95 7.35
C VAL A 85 3.46 17.59 8.78
N ARG A 86 2.79 18.52 9.46
CA ARG A 86 2.45 18.43 10.89
C ARG A 86 1.55 17.24 11.26
N ASN A 87 0.83 16.68 10.28
CA ASN A 87 -0.12 15.58 10.46
C ASN A 87 0.30 14.28 9.72
N GLY A 88 1.60 14.02 9.54
CA GLY A 88 2.10 12.83 8.84
C GLY A 88 1.63 11.48 9.41
N TRP A 89 1.16 11.44 10.66
CA TRP A 89 0.52 10.26 11.24
C TRP A 89 -0.71 9.76 10.45
N ILE A 90 -1.42 10.67 9.76
CA ILE A 90 -2.57 10.33 8.91
C ILE A 90 -2.10 9.57 7.67
N ASP A 91 -0.97 9.96 7.09
CA ASP A 91 -0.39 9.28 5.93
C ASP A 91 -0.04 7.82 6.27
N HIS A 92 0.48 7.59 7.47
CA HIS A 92 0.75 6.25 7.98
C HIS A 92 -0.51 5.40 8.17
N LEU A 93 -1.61 5.98 8.65
CA LEU A 93 -2.89 5.27 8.74
C LEU A 93 -3.38 4.85 7.34
N PHE A 94 -3.32 5.75 6.36
CA PHE A 94 -3.69 5.43 5.00
C PHE A 94 -2.76 4.40 4.37
N LEU A 95 -1.47 4.43 4.67
CA LEU A 95 -0.49 3.42 4.26
C LEU A 95 -0.80 2.04 4.83
N ALA A 96 -1.16 1.95 6.11
CA ALA A 96 -1.59 0.71 6.74
C ALA A 96 -2.87 0.17 6.09
N LEU A 97 -3.86 1.04 5.83
CA LEU A 97 -5.08 0.69 5.11
C LEU A 97 -4.80 0.23 3.67
N ALA A 98 -3.85 0.86 2.98
CA ALA A 98 -3.44 0.48 1.64
C ALA A 98 -2.80 -0.91 1.65
N ALA A 99 -1.88 -1.19 2.58
CA ALA A 99 -1.27 -2.52 2.73
C ALA A 99 -2.32 -3.60 3.07
N ALA A 100 -3.26 -3.31 3.97
CA ALA A 100 -4.37 -4.22 4.27
C ALA A 100 -5.27 -4.47 3.04
N SER A 101 -5.48 -3.46 2.21
CA SER A 101 -6.24 -3.59 0.96
C SER A 101 -5.50 -4.47 -0.05
N VAL A 102 -4.16 -4.42 -0.10
CA VAL A 102 -3.33 -5.34 -0.90
C VAL A 102 -3.54 -6.78 -0.45
N GLU A 103 -3.45 -7.04 0.84
CA GLU A 103 -3.65 -8.38 1.37
C GLU A 103 -5.05 -8.90 1.08
N ALA A 104 -6.08 -8.10 1.39
CA ALA A 104 -7.45 -8.48 1.10
C ALA A 104 -7.64 -8.79 -0.40
N TYR A 105 -7.11 -7.93 -1.27
CA TYR A 105 -7.21 -8.13 -2.71
C TYR A 105 -6.59 -9.46 -3.17
N PHE A 106 -5.38 -9.79 -2.73
CA PHE A 106 -4.68 -11.00 -3.16
C PHE A 106 -5.14 -12.28 -2.43
N LEU A 107 -5.66 -12.17 -1.21
CA LEU A 107 -6.21 -13.31 -0.46
C LEU A 107 -7.64 -13.66 -0.89
N PHE A 108 -8.45 -12.67 -1.28
CA PHE A 108 -9.85 -12.87 -1.66
C PHE A 108 -10.09 -12.96 -3.18
N ILE A 109 -9.11 -12.64 -4.02
CA ILE A 109 -9.20 -13.00 -5.44
C ILE A 109 -9.13 -14.52 -5.56
N PRO A 110 -10.19 -15.17 -6.09
CA PRO A 110 -10.12 -16.59 -6.39
C PRO A 110 -8.99 -16.80 -7.40
N ALA A 111 -8.11 -17.77 -7.11
CA ALA A 111 -7.09 -18.19 -8.06
C ALA A 111 -7.77 -18.40 -9.43
N PRO A 112 -7.15 -17.95 -10.55
CA PRO A 112 -7.69 -18.25 -11.87
C PRO A 112 -7.90 -19.75 -11.90
N ALA A 113 -9.16 -20.19 -12.07
CA ALA A 113 -9.47 -21.59 -12.21
C ALA A 113 -8.54 -22.11 -13.30
N THR A 114 -7.55 -22.92 -12.90
CA THR A 114 -6.76 -23.68 -13.84
C THR A 114 -7.76 -24.36 -14.76
N GLU A 115 -7.75 -23.95 -16.03
CA GLU A 115 -8.44 -24.63 -17.09
C GLU A 115 -8.21 -26.12 -16.86
N LYS A 116 -9.30 -26.83 -16.58
CA LYS A 116 -9.31 -28.28 -16.63
C LYS A 116 -8.94 -28.65 -18.07
N ALA A 117 -7.69 -29.02 -18.27
CA ALA A 117 -7.25 -29.80 -19.43
C ALA A 117 -7.45 -31.28 -19.12
#